data_AF-A0A1C6ICZ4-F1
#
_entry.id   AF-A0A1C6ICZ4-F1
#
_cell.length_a   1.000
_cell.length_b   1.000
_cell.length_c   1.000
_cell.angle_alpha   90.00
_cell.angle_beta   90.00
_cell.angle_gamma   90.00
#
_symmetry.space_group_name_H-M   'P 1'
#
loop_
_entity.id
_entity.type
_entity.pdbx_description
1 polymer ?
#
loop_
_entity_poly.entity_id
_entity_poly.type
_entity_poly.pdbx_seq_one_letter_code
_entity_poly.pdbx_strand_id
1 'polypeptide(L)'
;MDNKVLTLDLPTEIIKKIDESPISVTKRGHKSRMFRFLLIKGLEQYINLDTKELLGPIVLEKSISDQYPSRAGFAITEDISMTLERLCEYYPFTKKSLAEFLICQTYKTYQTQGWEKLEALEQTWEREGGS
;
A
#
# COMPACT_ATOMS: atom_id res chain seq x y z
N MET A 1 -6.42 6.09 -17.42
CA MET A 1 -5.74 6.67 -16.24
C MET A 1 -4.34 6.12 -16.21
N ASP A 2 -3.33 6.98 -16.19
CA ASP A 2 -1.93 6.55 -16.16
C ASP A 2 -1.60 6.07 -14.74
N ASN A 3 -1.27 4.77 -14.61
CA ASN A 3 -0.80 4.23 -13.33
C ASN A 3 0.67 4.61 -13.13
N LYS A 4 1.02 5.15 -11.96
CA LYS A 4 2.41 5.38 -11.56
C LYS A 4 2.90 4.19 -10.75
N VAL A 5 4.07 3.66 -11.08
CA VAL A 5 4.70 2.62 -10.26
C VAL A 5 5.49 3.29 -9.14
N LEU A 6 5.12 2.98 -7.90
CA LEU A 6 5.87 3.37 -6.71
C LEU A 6 6.78 2.21 -6.29
N THR A 7 8.09 2.46 -6.24
CA THR A 7 9.08 1.49 -5.77
C THR A 7 9.69 1.95 -4.45
N LEU A 8 9.56 1.11 -3.43
CA LEU A 8 9.93 1.39 -2.05
C LEU A 8 10.96 0.37 -1.55
N ASP A 9 11.84 0.79 -0.66
CA ASP A 9 12.72 -0.10 0.11
C ASP A 9 12.04 -0.36 1.47
N LEU A 10 11.36 -1.49 1.60
CA LEU A 10 10.63 -1.87 2.82
C LEU A 10 11.39 -2.94 3.62
N PRO A 11 11.18 -3.01 4.95
CA PRO A 11 11.70 -4.12 5.75
C PRO A 11 11.30 -5.47 5.14
N THR A 12 12.28 -6.36 4.98
CA THR A 12 12.08 -7.69 4.38
C THR A 12 11.00 -8.50 5.09
N GLU A 13 10.82 -8.32 6.40
CA GLU A 13 9.76 -9.01 7.16
C GLU A 13 8.34 -8.69 6.64
N ILE A 14 8.09 -7.43 6.25
CA ILE A 14 6.78 -6.98 5.78
C ILE A 14 6.50 -7.62 4.43
N ILE A 15 7.50 -7.57 3.53
CA ILE A 15 7.40 -8.16 2.21
C ILE A 15 7.17 -9.67 2.31
N LYS A 16 7.95 -10.38 3.14
CA LYS A 16 7.80 -11.82 3.37
C LYS A 16 6.43 -12.17 3.94
N LYS A 17 5.93 -11.43 4.92
CA LYS A 17 4.61 -11.70 5.52
C LYS A 17 3.47 -11.56 4.53
N ILE A 18 3.54 -10.56 3.64
CA ILE A 18 2.56 -10.39 2.56
C ILE A 18 2.70 -11.51 1.52
N ASP A 19 3.91 -11.94 1.20
CA ASP A 19 4.15 -13.04 0.26
C ASP A 19 3.67 -14.39 0.81
N GLU A 20 3.87 -14.64 2.10
CA GLU A 20 3.43 -15.85 2.80
C GLU A 20 1.91 -15.89 3.06
N SER A 21 1.17 -14.83 2.74
CA SER A 21 -0.29 -14.80 2.88
C SER A 21 -0.94 -15.92 2.06
N PRO A 22 -1.87 -16.71 2.63
CA PRO A 22 -2.66 -17.68 1.86
C PRO A 22 -3.45 -17.05 0.70
N ILE A 23 -3.76 -15.76 0.80
CA ILE A 23 -4.46 -14.99 -0.25
C ILE A 23 -3.52 -14.70 -1.43
N SER A 24 -2.21 -14.55 -1.19
CA SER A 24 -1.22 -14.29 -2.24
C SER A 24 -1.21 -15.41 -3.30
N VAL A 25 -1.47 -16.64 -2.86
CA VAL A 25 -1.55 -17.85 -3.71
C VAL A 25 -2.81 -17.86 -4.57
N THR A 26 -3.92 -17.34 -4.05
CA THR A 26 -5.25 -17.49 -4.67
C THR A 26 -5.70 -16.25 -5.45
N LYS A 27 -5.19 -15.07 -5.11
CA LYS A 27 -5.57 -13.80 -5.77
C LYS A 27 -4.36 -13.12 -6.40
N ARG A 28 -4.33 -13.10 -7.73
CA ARG A 28 -3.37 -12.31 -8.52
C ARG A 28 -3.39 -10.84 -8.06
N GLY A 29 -2.21 -10.26 -7.90
CA GLY A 29 -2.05 -8.86 -7.50
C GLY A 29 -2.28 -8.55 -6.02
N HIS A 30 -2.53 -9.56 -5.17
CA HIS A 30 -2.76 -9.37 -3.73
C HIS A 30 -1.65 -8.55 -3.07
N LYS A 31 -0.38 -8.82 -3.38
CA LYS A 31 0.74 -8.08 -2.82
C LYS A 31 0.65 -6.58 -3.08
N SER A 32 0.41 -6.19 -4.33
CA SER A 32 0.27 -4.78 -4.70
C SER A 32 -0.97 -4.14 -4.07
N ARG A 33 -2.09 -4.87 -4.00
CA ARG A 33 -3.29 -4.40 -3.30
C ARG A 33 -3.06 -4.20 -1.81
N MET A 34 -2.39 -5.13 -1.14
CA MET A 34 -2.05 -5.03 0.27
C MET A 34 -1.16 -3.82 0.55
N PHE A 35 -0.13 -3.57 -0.27
CA PHE A 35 0.68 -2.35 -0.11
C PHE A 35 -0.13 -1.06 -0.33
N ARG A 36 -1.03 -1.05 -1.32
CA ARG A 36 -1.91 0.09 -1.55
C ARG A 36 -2.88 0.30 -0.38
N PHE A 37 -3.48 -0.77 0.13
CA PHE A 37 -4.34 -0.76 1.31
C PHE A 37 -3.59 -0.16 2.50
N LEU A 38 -2.39 -0.66 2.80
CA LEU A 38 -1.55 -0.15 3.90
C LEU A 38 -1.19 1.33 3.72
N LEU A 39 -0.90 1.77 2.49
CA LEU A 39 -0.62 3.17 2.19
C LEU A 39 -1.84 4.06 2.44
N ILE A 40 -3.00 3.67 1.91
CA ILE A 40 -4.26 4.41 2.07
C ILE A 40 -4.69 4.49 3.53
N LYS A 41 -4.64 3.37 4.25
CA LYS A 41 -4.92 3.36 5.69
C LYS A 41 -3.92 4.18 6.49
N GLY A 42 -2.66 4.24 6.06
CA GLY A 42 -1.68 5.14 6.65
C GLY A 42 -2.02 6.62 6.46
N LEU A 43 -2.46 7.00 5.26
CA LEU A 43 -2.91 8.37 4.98
C LEU A 43 -4.12 8.75 5.83
N GLU A 44 -5.08 7.84 6.00
CA GLU A 44 -6.23 8.06 6.89
C GLU A 44 -5.79 8.22 8.36
N GLN A 45 -4.95 7.30 8.86
CA GLN A 45 -4.63 7.24 10.29
C GLN A 45 -3.63 8.29 10.76
N TYR A 46 -2.57 8.53 9.99
CA TYR A 46 -1.44 9.36 10.42
C TYR A 46 -1.45 10.77 9.84
N ILE A 47 -2.17 10.97 8.72
CA ILE A 47 -2.28 12.27 8.05
C ILE A 47 -3.71 12.83 8.17
N ASN A 48 -4.67 12.04 8.70
CA ASN A 48 -6.08 12.41 8.81
C ASN A 48 -6.69 12.85 7.46
N LEU A 49 -6.28 12.17 6.39
CA LEU A 49 -6.75 12.44 5.04
C LEU A 49 -8.05 11.67 4.77
N ASP A 50 -9.08 12.35 4.25
CA ASP A 50 -10.25 11.65 3.71
C ASP A 50 -9.88 11.04 2.35
N THR A 51 -9.59 9.75 2.36
CA THR A 51 -9.08 9.01 1.20
C THR A 51 -10.19 8.47 0.30
N LYS A 52 -11.48 8.69 0.63
CA LYS A 52 -12.60 8.21 -0.19
C LYS A 52 -12.53 8.72 -1.63
N GLU A 53 -12.00 9.93 -1.81
CA GLU A 53 -11.81 10.56 -3.13
C GLU A 53 -10.53 10.09 -3.85
N LEU A 54 -9.61 9.41 -3.15
CA LEU A 54 -8.36 8.86 -3.72
C LEU A 54 -8.53 7.42 -4.25
N LEU A 55 -9.72 6.83 -4.08
CA LEU A 55 -10.07 5.50 -4.55
C LEU A 55 -10.54 5.59 -6.01
N GLY A 56 -9.60 5.44 -6.95
CA GLY A 56 -9.89 5.24 -8.37
C GLY A 56 -9.48 3.85 -8.84
N PRO A 57 -10.19 3.26 -9.83
CA PRO A 57 -9.91 1.91 -10.33
C PRO A 57 -8.48 1.78 -10.88
N ILE A 58 -7.68 0.87 -10.35
CA ILE A 58 -6.33 0.55 -10.87
C ILE A 58 -6.32 -0.75 -11.65
N VAL A 59 -5.88 -0.67 -12.91
CA VAL A 59 -5.51 -1.84 -13.71
C VAL A 59 -4.11 -2.31 -13.31
N LEU A 60 -4.04 -3.36 -12.49
CA LEU A 60 -2.76 -3.95 -12.04
C LEU A 60 -2.10 -4.77 -13.16
N GLU A 61 -1.10 -4.19 -13.83
CA GLU A 61 -0.11 -4.95 -14.61
C GLU A 61 1.17 -5.14 -13.79
N LYS A 62 1.21 -6.25 -13.03
CA LYS A 62 2.39 -6.87 -12.40
C LYS A 62 3.12 -6.08 -11.28
N SER A 63 3.25 -6.73 -10.12
CA SER A 63 4.20 -6.37 -9.06
C SER A 63 5.65 -6.61 -9.54
N ILE A 64 6.58 -5.70 -9.24
CA ILE A 64 8.03 -5.85 -9.58
C ILE A 64 8.80 -6.57 -8.45
N SER A 65 8.09 -7.09 -7.45
CA SER A 65 8.72 -7.61 -6.23
C SER A 65 9.52 -8.90 -6.38
N ASP A 66 9.39 -9.61 -7.50
CA ASP A 66 9.90 -10.99 -7.61
C ASP A 66 11.43 -11.06 -7.76
N GLN A 67 12.10 -9.92 -7.99
CA GLN A 67 13.55 -9.85 -8.21
C GLN A 67 14.35 -9.27 -7.03
N TYR A 68 13.71 -8.66 -6.03
CA TYR A 68 14.40 -7.95 -4.95
C TYR A 68 13.63 -8.12 -3.62
N PRO A 69 14.12 -8.95 -2.67
CA PRO A 69 13.38 -9.31 -1.45
C PRO A 69 13.15 -8.14 -0.47
N SER A 70 13.86 -7.03 -0.64
CA SER A 70 13.70 -5.80 0.16
C SER A 70 13.05 -4.66 -0.61
N ARG A 71 12.56 -4.89 -1.84
CA ARG A 71 11.89 -3.87 -2.66
C ARG A 71 10.46 -4.26 -2.98
N ALA A 72 9.55 -3.33 -2.71
CA ALA A 72 8.16 -3.44 -3.11
C ALA A 72 7.87 -2.45 -4.23
N GLY A 73 7.41 -2.96 -5.38
CA GLY A 73 6.91 -2.15 -6.48
C GLY A 73 5.42 -2.38 -6.66
N PHE A 74 4.60 -1.33 -6.56
CA PHE A 74 3.16 -1.42 -6.79
C PHE A 74 2.62 -0.18 -7.51
N ALA A 75 1.54 -0.36 -8.26
CA ALA A 75 0.87 0.71 -8.97
C ALA A 75 0.03 1.55 -7.99
N ILE A 76 0.09 2.88 -8.15
CA ILE A 76 -0.77 3.86 -7.50
C ILE A 76 -1.43 4.73 -8.57
N THR A 77 -2.60 5.31 -8.25
CA THR A 77 -3.25 6.30 -9.10
C THR A 77 -2.45 7.61 -9.12
N GLU A 78 -2.70 8.44 -10.13
CA GLU A 78 -2.14 9.80 -10.20
C GLU A 78 -2.55 10.63 -8.97
N ASP A 79 -3.78 10.49 -8.48
CA ASP A 79 -4.25 11.24 -7.31
C ASP A 79 -3.47 10.89 -6.04
N ILE A 80 -3.18 9.60 -5.80
CA ILE A 80 -2.32 9.17 -4.69
C ILE A 80 -0.90 9.71 -4.89
N SER A 81 -0.39 9.65 -6.12
CA SER A 81 0.94 10.14 -6.50
C SER A 81 1.10 11.63 -6.19
N MET A 82 0.16 12.48 -6.66
CA MET A 82 0.15 13.91 -6.42
C MET A 82 -0.12 14.27 -4.96
N THR A 83 -0.97 13.51 -4.27
CA THR A 83 -1.23 13.70 -2.84
C THR A 83 0.06 13.53 -2.03
N LEU A 84 0.82 12.47 -2.28
CA LEU A 84 2.09 12.25 -1.59
C LEU A 84 3.09 13.38 -1.88
N GLU A 85 3.16 13.87 -3.12
CA GLU A 85 4.03 14.99 -3.48
C GLU A 85 3.65 16.28 -2.75
N ARG A 86 2.36 16.60 -2.70
CA ARG A 86 1.85 17.75 -1.94
C ARG A 86 2.16 17.63 -0.46
N LEU A 87 1.98 16.45 0.14
CA LEU A 87 2.29 16.23 1.55
C LEU A 87 3.78 16.46 1.86
N CYS A 88 4.68 16.15 0.92
CA CYS A 88 6.11 16.42 1.07
C CYS A 88 6.45 17.93 1.09
N GLU A 89 5.54 18.82 0.71
CA GLU A 89 5.71 20.27 0.89
C GLU A 89 5.53 20.69 2.36
N TYR A 90 4.75 19.92 3.13
CA TYR A 90 4.38 20.22 4.52
C TYR A 90 5.17 19.39 5.54
N TYR A 91 5.68 18.22 5.14
CA TYR A 91 6.40 17.31 6.02
C TYR A 91 7.83 17.07 5.50
N PRO A 92 8.82 16.85 6.39
CA PRO A 92 10.22 16.65 6.02
C PRO A 92 10.48 15.23 5.47
N PHE A 93 9.66 14.78 4.52
CA PHE A 93 9.78 13.50 3.84
C PHE A 93 9.95 13.72 2.33
N THR A 94 10.66 12.79 1.70
CA THR A 94 10.51 12.58 0.26
C THR A 94 9.26 11.76 0.00
N LYS A 95 8.71 11.80 -1.21
CA LYS A 95 7.54 10.99 -1.60
C LYS A 95 7.72 9.51 -1.24
N LYS A 96 8.91 8.99 -1.50
CA LYS A 96 9.31 7.61 -1.20
C LYS A 96 9.33 7.35 0.30
N SER A 97 10.07 8.16 1.07
CA SER A 97 10.20 7.94 2.51
C SER A 97 8.89 8.17 3.28
N LEU A 98 8.00 9.04 2.78
CA LEU A 98 6.64 9.19 3.30
C LEU A 98 5.84 7.90 3.10
N ALA A 99 5.82 7.35 1.89
CA ALA A 99 5.09 6.11 1.62
C ALA A 99 5.64 4.92 2.41
N GLU A 100 6.97 4.80 2.53
CA GLU A 100 7.63 3.79 3.37
C GLU A 100 7.22 3.92 4.84
N PHE A 101 7.26 5.15 5.37
CA PHE A 101 6.84 5.44 6.73
C PHE A 101 5.38 5.03 6.96
N LEU A 102 4.46 5.48 6.10
CA LEU A 102 3.04 5.19 6.23
C LEU A 102 2.75 3.69 6.18
N ILE A 103 3.32 2.96 5.21
CA ILE A 103 3.14 1.51 5.10
C ILE A 103 3.69 0.79 6.33
N CYS A 104 4.89 1.15 6.79
CA CYS A 104 5.52 0.49 7.95
C CYS A 104 4.73 0.73 9.24
N GLN A 105 4.28 1.96 9.49
CA GLN A 105 3.50 2.28 10.69
C GLN A 105 2.14 1.59 10.67
N THR A 106 1.46 1.63 9.52
CA THR A 106 0.15 0.99 9.35
C THR A 106 0.24 -0.52 9.51
N TYR A 107 1.26 -1.14 8.91
CA TYR A 107 1.53 -2.57 9.08
C TYR A 107 1.72 -2.93 10.56
N LYS A 108 2.55 -2.18 11.30
CA LYS A 108 2.78 -2.44 12.74
C LYS A 108 1.48 -2.33 13.55
N THR A 109 0.65 -1.33 13.24
CA THR A 109 -0.65 -1.12 13.88
C THR A 109 -1.61 -2.28 13.68
N TYR A 110 -1.61 -2.90 12.50
CA TYR A 110 -2.48 -4.05 12.24
C TYR A 110 -1.85 -5.38 12.67
N GLN A 111 -0.52 -5.49 12.66
CA GLN A 111 0.18 -6.67 13.16
C GLN A 111 -0.19 -6.98 14.62
N THR A 112 -0.32 -5.96 15.46
CA THR A 112 -0.75 -6.13 16.87
C THR A 112 -2.20 -6.61 17.01
N GLN A 113 -3.01 -6.46 15.97
CA GLN A 113 -4.43 -6.88 15.95
C GLN A 113 -4.64 -8.27 15.32
N GLY A 114 -3.57 -8.92 14.86
CA GLY A 114 -3.61 -10.21 14.19
C GLY A 114 -3.63 -10.13 12.66
N TRP A 115 -2.85 -10.99 12.02
CA TRP A 115 -2.67 -11.01 10.57
C TRP A 115 -3.97 -11.29 9.80
N GLU A 116 -4.78 -12.24 10.27
CA GLU A 116 -6.06 -12.60 9.66
C GLU A 116 -7.04 -11.41 9.63
N LYS A 117 -6.96 -10.53 10.63
CA LYS A 117 -7.78 -9.32 10.70
C LYS A 117 -7.35 -8.29 9.65
N LEU A 118 -6.05 -8.13 9.44
CA LEU A 118 -5.52 -7.26 8.37
C LEU A 118 -6.01 -7.74 6.99
N GLU A 119 -5.92 -9.05 6.74
CA GLU A 119 -6.38 -9.67 5.51
C GLU A 119 -7.89 -9.47 5.29
N ALA A 120 -8.71 -9.66 6.33
CA ALA A 120 -10.14 -9.43 6.26
C ALA A 120 -10.49 -7.95 5.98
N LEU A 121 -9.71 -7.02 6.52
CA LEU A 121 -9.86 -5.59 6.25
C LEU A 121 -9.50 -5.22 4.82
N GLU A 122 -8.39 -5.74 4.28
CA GLU A 122 -8.02 -5.55 2.87
C GLU A 122 -9.11 -6.07 1.94
N GLN A 123 -9.64 -7.27 2.19
CA GLN A 123 -10.72 -7.84 1.39
C GLN A 123 -12.04 -7.07 1.47
N THR A 124 -12.31 -6.42 2.61
CA THR A 124 -13.50 -5.57 2.76
C THR A 124 -13.32 -4.28 2.00
N TRP A 125 -12.15 -3.64 2.13
CA TRP A 125 -11.77 -2.46 1.37
C TRP A 125 -11.76 -2.69 -0.15
N GLU A 126 -11.29 -3.86 -0.62
CA GLU A 126 -11.36 -4.25 -2.03
C GLU A 126 -12.82 -4.27 -2.54
N ARG A 127 -13.74 -4.85 -1.75
CA ARG A 127 -15.17 -4.94 -2.09
C ARG A 127 -15.88 -3.57 -2.09
N GLU A 128 -15.40 -2.62 -1.31
CA GLU A 128 -15.92 -1.26 -1.22
C GLU A 128 -15.43 -0.34 -2.36
N GLY A 129 -14.63 -0.86 -3.30
CA GLY A 129 -14.15 -0.10 -4.46
C GLY A 129 -12.73 0.43 -4.33
N GLY A 130 -11.93 -0.09 -3.38
CA GLY A 130 -10.50 0.25 -3.25
C GLY A 130 -9.58 -0.25 -4.38
N SER A 131 -10.13 -0.87 -5.43
CA SER A 131 -9.39 -1.49 -6.53
C SER A 131 -8.68 -0.49 -7.42
#